data_AF-A0A351I6T0-F1
#
_entry.id   AF-A0A351I6T0-F1
#
_cell.length_a   1.000
_cell.length_b   1.000
_cell.length_c   1.000
_cell.angle_alpha   90.00
_cell.angle_beta   90.00
_cell.angle_gamma   90.00
#
_symmetry.space_group_name_H-M   'P 1'
#
loop_
_entity.id
_entity.type
_entity.pdbx_description
1 polymer ?
#
loop_
_entity_poly.entity_id
_entity_poly.type
_entity_poly.pdbx_seq_one_letter_code
_entity_poly.pdbx_strand_id
1 'polypeptide(L)'
;MKKEKGFTLIEVIIVITIVGIVSVIIGSMLLGVVKAWTFKLNRNDILWDGRLAMDRMTREIRTIKNSTSVTTASAAQFRFTDTGNKDITYSLSSTNLNRTENGTANLLAADVSALTFTYYNSSDAVIPSPAVSPSATDIRRVRINLTLTKNGENVYLQSDASTKNF
;
A
#
# COMPACT_ATOMS: atom_id res chain seq x y z
N MET A 1 40.90 12.96 61.75
CA MET A 1 40.57 11.77 60.95
C MET A 1 39.06 11.69 60.82
N LYS A 2 38.49 11.83 59.61
CA LYS A 2 37.05 11.69 59.38
C LYS A 2 36.69 10.21 59.41
N LYS A 3 35.71 9.82 60.23
CA LYS A 3 35.13 8.46 60.20
C LYS A 3 34.27 8.33 58.94
N GLU A 4 34.72 7.51 57.99
CA GLU A 4 33.90 7.02 56.88
C GLU A 4 32.74 6.20 57.47
N LYS A 5 31.49 6.54 57.14
CA LYS A 5 30.31 5.78 57.58
C LYS A 5 30.05 4.66 56.56
N GLY A 6 30.02 3.41 57.02
CA GLY A 6 29.62 2.26 56.20
C GLY A 6 28.11 2.11 56.09
N PHE A 7 27.65 1.38 55.07
CA PHE A 7 26.24 1.06 54.85
C PHE A 7 25.72 0.06 55.88
N THR A 8 24.46 0.21 56.27
CA THR A 8 23.79 -0.78 57.14
C THR A 8 23.20 -1.91 56.29
N LEU A 9 23.08 -3.12 56.87
CA LEU A 9 22.49 -4.27 56.16
C LEU A 9 21.06 -3.96 55.66
N ILE A 10 20.26 -3.26 56.47
CA ILE A 10 18.89 -2.89 56.12
C ILE A 10 18.83 -1.92 54.94
N GLU A 11 19.79 -0.99 54.86
CA GLU A 11 19.88 -0.03 53.76
C GLU A 11 20.16 -0.74 52.43
N VAL A 12 21.05 -1.74 52.42
CA VAL A 12 21.33 -2.55 51.23
C VAL A 12 20.10 -3.36 50.79
N ILE A 13 19.36 -3.94 51.73
CA ILE A 13 18.12 -4.69 51.43
C ILE A 13 17.08 -3.77 50.78
N ILE A 14 16.88 -2.58 51.35
CA ILE A 14 15.91 -1.60 50.81
C ILE A 14 16.31 -1.16 49.39
N VAL A 15 17.60 -0.88 49.16
CA VAL A 15 18.10 -0.47 47.83
C VAL A 15 17.87 -1.56 46.78
N ILE A 16 18.22 -2.82 47.07
CA ILE A 16 18.02 -3.94 46.12
C ILE A 16 16.52 -4.11 45.80
N THR A 17 15.66 -3.96 46.81
CA THR A 17 14.21 -4.09 46.64
C THR A 17 13.65 -2.99 45.73
N ILE A 18 14.05 -1.74 45.96
CA ILE A 18 13.64 -0.59 45.14
C ILE A 18 14.14 -0.75 43.69
N VAL A 19 15.41 -1.16 43.50
CA VAL A 19 15.97 -1.39 42.16
C VAL A 19 15.23 -2.51 41.44
N GLY A 20 14.83 -3.58 42.12
CA GLY A 20 14.05 -4.67 41.54
C GLY A 20 12.69 -4.19 41.02
N ILE A 21 11.96 -3.42 41.83
CA ILE A 21 10.66 -2.85 41.43
C ILE A 21 10.82 -1.91 40.22
N VAL A 22 11.81 -1.02 40.26
CA VAL A 22 12.09 -0.07 39.17
C VAL A 22 12.49 -0.81 37.89
N SER A 23 13.29 -1.87 37.98
CA SER A 23 13.72 -2.67 36.83
C SER A 23 12.56 -3.35 36.12
N VAL A 24 11.55 -3.85 36.84
CA VAL A 24 10.34 -4.44 36.24
C VAL A 24 9.54 -3.39 35.46
N ILE A 25 9.37 -2.20 36.04
CA ILE A 25 8.65 -1.09 35.39
C ILE A 25 9.37 -0.69 34.10
N ILE A 26 10.68 -0.42 34.18
CA ILE A 26 11.49 -0.03 33.01
C ILE A 26 11.51 -1.13 31.95
N GLY A 27 11.66 -2.39 32.37
CA GLY A 27 11.65 -3.55 31.47
C GLY A 27 10.33 -3.65 30.68
N SER A 28 9.20 -3.44 31.35
CA SER A 28 7.89 -3.45 30.69
C SER A 28 7.73 -2.31 29.66
N MET A 29 8.23 -1.11 29.97
CA MET A 29 8.22 0.02 29.03
C MET A 29 9.10 -0.24 27.81
N LEU A 30 10.30 -0.80 28.00
CA LEU A 30 11.22 -1.13 26.91
C LEU A 30 10.60 -2.14 25.93
N LEU A 31 9.91 -3.17 26.42
CA LEU A 31 9.18 -4.11 25.57
C LEU A 31 8.05 -3.43 24.79
N GLY A 32 7.36 -2.46 25.40
CA GLY A 32 6.36 -1.63 24.72
C GLY A 32 6.96 -0.79 23.58
N VAL A 33 8.14 -0.19 23.81
CA VAL A 33 8.85 0.60 22.79
C VAL A 33 9.29 -0.28 21.63
N VAL A 34 9.89 -1.45 21.89
CA VAL A 34 10.34 -2.37 20.83
C VAL A 34 9.16 -2.83 19.97
N LYS A 35 8.04 -3.23 20.58
CA LYS A 35 6.82 -3.61 19.85
C LYS A 35 6.25 -2.46 19.02
N ALA A 36 6.24 -1.24 19.55
CA ALA A 36 5.79 -0.06 18.81
C ALA A 36 6.71 0.27 17.62
N TRP A 37 8.01 0.06 17.76
CA TRP A 37 8.98 0.28 16.69
C TRP A 37 8.89 -0.75 15.57
N THR A 38 8.80 -2.05 15.88
CA THR A 38 8.66 -3.10 14.87
C THR A 38 7.32 -3.00 14.13
N PHE A 39 6.26 -2.60 14.83
CA PHE A 39 4.97 -2.30 14.22
C PHE A 39 5.05 -1.15 13.21
N LYS A 40 5.76 -0.05 13.55
CA LYS A 40 5.95 1.08 12.64
C LYS A 40 6.75 0.75 11.38
N LEU A 41 7.78 -0.08 11.50
CA LEU A 41 8.62 -0.46 10.35
C LEU A 41 7.81 -1.26 9.31
N ASN A 42 7.10 -2.29 9.74
CA ASN A 42 6.29 -3.13 8.84
C ASN A 42 5.21 -2.33 8.11
N ARG A 43 4.58 -1.37 8.79
CA ARG A 43 3.56 -0.51 8.19
C ARG A 43 4.13 0.42 7.11
N ASN A 44 5.34 0.92 7.33
CA ASN A 44 5.99 1.82 6.39
C ASN A 44 6.31 1.10 5.07
N ASP A 45 6.85 -0.12 5.14
CA ASP A 45 7.24 -0.88 3.95
C ASP A 45 6.03 -1.21 3.04
N ILE A 46 4.91 -1.66 3.62
CA ILE A 46 3.66 -1.93 2.88
C ILE A 46 3.13 -0.66 2.20
N LEU A 47 3.20 0.47 2.90
CA LEU A 47 2.75 1.76 2.37
C LEU A 47 3.61 2.21 1.20
N TRP A 48 4.92 2.00 1.26
CA TRP A 48 5.83 2.36 0.16
C TRP A 48 5.56 1.53 -1.09
N ASP A 49 5.46 0.20 -0.96
CA ASP A 49 5.18 -0.70 -2.09
C ASP A 49 3.83 -0.37 -2.74
N GLY A 50 2.79 -0.17 -1.91
CA GLY A 50 1.46 0.20 -2.38
C GLY A 50 1.45 1.56 -3.11
N ARG A 51 2.15 2.57 -2.59
CA ARG A 51 2.25 3.89 -3.22
C ARG A 51 3.00 3.83 -4.55
N LEU A 52 4.10 3.09 -4.62
CA LEU A 52 4.86 2.89 -5.86
C LEU A 52 4.00 2.22 -6.93
N ALA A 53 3.23 1.19 -6.54
CA ALA A 53 2.29 0.54 -7.44
C ALA A 53 1.21 1.50 -7.96
N MET A 54 0.62 2.31 -7.08
CA MET A 54 -0.39 3.32 -7.43
C MET A 54 0.15 4.40 -8.35
N ASP A 55 1.35 4.92 -8.06
CA ASP A 55 2.03 5.93 -8.89
C ASP A 55 2.35 5.39 -10.28
N ARG A 56 2.78 4.14 -10.37
CA ARG A 56 3.02 3.48 -11.65
C ARG A 56 1.73 3.30 -12.45
N MET A 57 0.68 2.74 -11.83
CA MET A 57 -0.62 2.56 -12.48
C MET A 57 -1.16 3.88 -13.00
N THR A 58 -1.20 4.92 -12.16
CA THR A 58 -1.77 6.22 -12.54
C THR A 58 -0.97 6.89 -13.66
N ARG A 59 0.37 6.77 -13.65
CA ARG A 59 1.23 7.28 -14.72
C ARG A 59 0.97 6.56 -16.03
N GLU A 60 0.87 5.24 -16.04
CA GLU A 60 0.67 4.47 -17.27
C GLU A 60 -0.75 4.62 -17.85
N ILE A 61 -1.78 4.75 -17.00
CA ILE A 61 -3.15 5.04 -17.43
C ILE A 61 -3.24 6.41 -18.11
N ARG A 62 -2.47 7.41 -17.65
CA ARG A 62 -2.40 8.73 -18.31
C ARG A 62 -1.82 8.65 -19.73
N THR A 63 -1.05 7.60 -20.04
CA THR A 63 -0.39 7.40 -21.33
C THR A 63 -1.11 6.42 -22.25
N ILE A 64 -2.41 6.14 -22.03
CA ILE A 64 -3.22 5.35 -22.97
C ILE A 64 -3.18 6.00 -24.35
N LYS A 65 -2.93 5.22 -25.41
CA LYS A 65 -2.64 5.74 -26.75
C LYS A 65 -3.77 6.56 -27.37
N ASN A 66 -4.99 6.03 -27.35
CA ASN A 66 -6.19 6.67 -27.90
C ASN A 66 -7.46 6.00 -27.34
N SER A 67 -8.63 6.51 -27.71
CA SER A 67 -9.92 6.02 -27.20
C SER A 67 -10.23 4.57 -27.58
N THR A 68 -9.62 4.02 -28.64
CA THR A 68 -9.83 2.62 -29.07
C THR A 68 -8.76 1.67 -28.52
N SER A 69 -7.87 2.15 -27.66
CA SER A 69 -6.75 1.38 -27.10
C SER A 69 -7.04 0.75 -25.74
N VAL A 70 -8.26 0.90 -25.22
CA VAL A 70 -8.71 0.17 -24.03
C VAL A 70 -9.34 -1.14 -24.47
N THR A 71 -8.78 -2.27 -24.03
CA THR A 71 -9.21 -3.62 -24.45
C THR A 71 -10.08 -4.29 -23.37
N THR A 72 -9.88 -3.94 -22.10
CA THR A 72 -10.68 -4.48 -21.00
C THR A 72 -10.83 -3.42 -19.92
N ALA A 73 -12.07 -3.18 -19.50
CA ALA A 73 -12.39 -2.27 -18.40
C ALA A 73 -13.44 -2.92 -17.49
N SER A 74 -12.99 -3.59 -16.44
CA SER A 74 -13.83 -4.20 -15.42
C SER A 74 -13.37 -3.79 -14.02
N ALA A 75 -14.18 -4.03 -13.01
CA ALA A 75 -13.81 -3.72 -11.63
C ALA A 75 -12.51 -4.43 -11.20
N ALA A 76 -12.25 -5.65 -11.67
CA ALA A 76 -11.11 -6.47 -11.25
C ALA A 76 -9.87 -6.36 -12.16
N GLN A 77 -10.05 -5.90 -13.40
CA GLN A 77 -9.00 -5.90 -14.41
C GLN A 77 -9.14 -4.70 -15.35
N PHE A 78 -8.01 -4.04 -15.60
CA PHE A 78 -7.90 -2.98 -16.59
C PHE A 78 -6.77 -3.29 -17.57
N ARG A 79 -7.08 -3.28 -18.87
CA ARG A 79 -6.13 -3.57 -19.96
C ARG A 79 -6.22 -2.53 -21.06
N PHE A 80 -5.06 -2.00 -21.45
CA PHE A 80 -4.96 -0.98 -22.47
C PHE A 80 -3.60 -1.00 -23.18
N THR A 81 -3.53 -0.37 -24.35
CA THR A 81 -2.28 -0.09 -25.06
C THR A 81 -1.83 1.35 -24.80
N ASP A 82 -0.57 1.51 -24.39
CA ASP A 82 0.04 2.83 -24.16
C ASP A 82 0.56 3.48 -25.46
N THR A 83 0.95 4.76 -25.38
CA THR A 83 1.57 5.50 -26.50
C THR A 83 2.84 4.86 -27.06
N GLY A 84 3.50 3.99 -26.28
CA GLY A 84 4.67 3.21 -26.70
C GLY A 84 4.34 1.87 -27.35
N ASN A 85 3.05 1.58 -27.62
CA ASN A 85 2.55 0.31 -28.15
C ASN A 85 2.77 -0.89 -27.21
N LYS A 86 2.82 -0.67 -25.90
CA LYS A 86 2.85 -1.74 -24.90
C LYS A 86 1.43 -2.12 -24.51
N ASP A 87 1.09 -3.40 -24.57
CA ASP A 87 -0.15 -3.95 -24.01
C ASP A 87 0.05 -4.15 -22.50
N ILE A 88 -0.63 -3.32 -21.70
CA ILE A 88 -0.50 -3.29 -20.25
C ILE A 88 -1.80 -3.80 -19.65
N THR A 89 -1.69 -4.78 -18.75
CA THR A 89 -2.81 -5.31 -17.98
C THR A 89 -2.50 -5.24 -16.49
N TYR A 90 -3.43 -4.69 -15.72
CA TYR A 90 -3.43 -4.75 -14.27
C TYR A 90 -4.50 -5.70 -13.79
N SER A 91 -4.12 -6.65 -12.94
CA SER A 91 -5.05 -7.58 -12.30
C SER A 91 -4.51 -8.07 -10.96
N LEU A 92 -5.42 -8.45 -10.07
CA LEU A 92 -5.08 -9.12 -8.81
C LEU A 92 -5.15 -10.63 -9.00
N SER A 93 -4.09 -11.33 -8.62
CA SER A 93 -4.03 -12.80 -8.57
C SER A 93 -3.72 -13.25 -7.16
N SER A 94 -4.71 -13.84 -6.47
CA SER A 94 -4.63 -14.10 -5.03
C SER A 94 -4.33 -12.81 -4.26
N THR A 95 -3.12 -12.65 -3.73
CA THR A 95 -2.67 -11.45 -3.00
C THR A 95 -1.68 -10.58 -3.79
N ASN A 96 -1.40 -10.95 -5.04
CA ASN A 96 -0.38 -10.33 -5.85
C ASN A 96 -1.02 -9.44 -6.92
N LEU A 97 -0.83 -8.13 -6.79
CA LEU A 97 -1.13 -7.19 -7.86
C LEU A 97 -0.08 -7.37 -8.96
N ASN A 98 -0.52 -7.86 -10.11
CA ASN A 98 0.33 -8.10 -11.25
C ASN A 98 0.15 -7.00 -12.31
N ARG A 99 1.28 -6.62 -12.89
CA ARG A 99 1.36 -5.83 -14.11
C ARG A 99 1.89 -6.73 -15.22
N THR A 100 1.02 -7.07 -16.17
CA THR A 100 1.40 -7.84 -17.37
C THR A 100 1.71 -6.87 -18.50
N GLU A 101 2.92 -6.94 -19.04
CA GLU A 101 3.33 -6.17 -20.23
C GLU A 101 3.57 -7.16 -21.37
N ASN A 102 2.87 -6.97 -22.49
CA ASN A 102 3.00 -7.80 -23.69
C ASN A 102 2.92 -9.31 -23.41
N GLY A 103 2.05 -9.70 -22.48
CA GLY A 103 1.86 -11.10 -22.07
C GLY A 103 2.79 -11.60 -20.95
N THR A 104 3.79 -10.83 -20.53
CA THR A 104 4.68 -11.19 -19.42
C THR A 104 4.24 -10.53 -18.11
N ALA A 105 3.81 -11.34 -17.15
CA ALA A 105 3.37 -10.87 -15.83
C ALA A 105 4.56 -10.54 -14.93
N ASN A 106 4.52 -9.37 -14.29
CA ASN A 106 5.46 -8.95 -13.26
C ASN A 106 4.70 -8.60 -11.98
N LEU A 107 5.22 -9.03 -10.83
CA LEU A 107 4.69 -8.62 -9.53
C LEU A 107 4.91 -7.11 -9.36
N LEU A 108 3.83 -6.38 -9.07
CA LEU A 108 3.88 -4.94 -8.81
C LEU A 108 3.76 -4.62 -7.32
N ALA A 109 2.89 -5.32 -6.61
CA ALA A 109 2.79 -5.26 -5.15
C ALA A 109 2.28 -6.60 -4.60
N ALA A 110 2.82 -7.00 -3.44
CA ALA A 110 2.34 -8.14 -2.66
C ALA A 110 1.37 -7.68 -1.55
N ASP A 111 0.80 -8.62 -0.82
CA ASP A 111 -0.10 -8.37 0.32
C ASP A 111 -1.34 -7.53 -0.05
N VAL A 112 -1.79 -7.59 -1.30
CA VAL A 112 -2.97 -6.86 -1.79
C VAL A 112 -4.22 -7.71 -1.55
N SER A 113 -5.10 -7.26 -0.66
CA SER A 113 -6.36 -7.95 -0.35
C SER A 113 -7.52 -7.54 -1.26
N ALA A 114 -7.48 -6.33 -1.83
CA ALA A 114 -8.46 -5.89 -2.81
C ALA A 114 -7.87 -4.90 -3.83
N LEU A 115 -8.30 -5.03 -5.08
CA LEU A 115 -8.06 -4.08 -6.17
C LEU A 115 -9.42 -3.80 -6.83
N THR A 116 -9.74 -2.53 -7.04
CA THR A 116 -10.95 -2.16 -7.77
C THR A 116 -10.72 -0.95 -8.66
N PHE A 117 -11.16 -1.07 -9.92
CA PHE A 117 -11.23 0.03 -10.87
C PHE A 117 -12.66 0.56 -10.95
N THR A 118 -12.80 1.89 -10.94
CA THR A 118 -14.07 2.57 -11.21
C THR A 118 -13.86 3.59 -12.31
N TYR A 119 -14.74 3.56 -13.30
CA TYR A 119 -14.61 4.35 -14.51
C TYR A 119 -15.63 5.47 -14.53
N TYR A 120 -15.22 6.63 -15.04
CA TYR A 120 -16.05 7.83 -15.13
C TYR A 120 -15.99 8.41 -16.54
N ASN A 121 -17.12 8.92 -17.03
CA ASN A 121 -17.20 9.61 -18.32
C ASN A 121 -16.88 11.11 -18.20
N SER A 122 -17.05 11.87 -19.28
CA SER A 122 -16.79 13.32 -19.33
C SER A 122 -17.68 14.18 -18.43
N SER A 123 -18.82 13.64 -17.99
CA SER A 123 -19.73 14.29 -17.05
C SER A 123 -19.49 13.85 -15.60
N ASP A 124 -18.35 13.18 -15.33
CA ASP A 124 -18.02 12.57 -14.04
C ASP A 124 -19.05 11.52 -13.54
N ALA A 125 -19.87 10.97 -14.45
CA ALA A 125 -20.78 9.89 -14.11
C ALA A 125 -20.05 8.54 -14.14
N VAL A 126 -20.31 7.69 -13.14
CA VAL A 126 -19.78 6.33 -13.09
C VAL A 126 -20.34 5.50 -14.25
N ILE A 127 -19.47 4.78 -14.95
CA ILE A 127 -19.83 3.89 -16.06
C ILE A 127 -19.48 2.43 -15.69
N PRO A 128 -20.48 1.60 -15.32
CA PRO A 128 -20.25 0.21 -14.92
C PRO A 128 -19.76 -0.70 -16.05
N SER A 129 -20.04 -0.33 -17.30
CA SER A 129 -19.66 -1.10 -18.48
C SER A 129 -19.18 -0.14 -19.58
N PRO A 130 -17.93 0.34 -19.49
CA PRO A 130 -17.38 1.25 -20.48
C PRO A 130 -17.35 0.63 -21.87
N ALA A 131 -17.48 1.47 -22.90
CA ALA A 131 -17.16 1.04 -24.25
C ALA A 131 -15.66 0.72 -24.34
N VAL A 132 -15.30 -0.37 -25.01
CA VAL A 132 -13.91 -0.80 -25.21
C VAL A 132 -13.68 -1.19 -26.67
N SER A 133 -12.42 -1.37 -27.05
CA SER A 133 -11.98 -1.74 -28.40
C SER A 133 -12.81 -2.90 -28.97
N PRO A 134 -13.28 -2.81 -30.24
CA PRO A 134 -12.91 -1.83 -31.26
C PRO A 134 -13.64 -0.47 -31.15
N SER A 135 -14.57 -0.31 -30.22
CA SER A 135 -15.28 0.96 -30.03
C SER A 135 -14.41 1.97 -29.26
N ALA A 136 -14.63 3.25 -29.54
CA ALA A 136 -14.02 4.32 -28.75
C ALA A 136 -14.59 4.29 -27.33
N THR A 137 -13.71 4.29 -26.33
CA THR A 137 -14.09 4.31 -24.93
C THR A 137 -14.63 5.67 -24.50
N ASP A 138 -15.63 5.61 -23.64
CA ASP A 138 -16.24 6.76 -22.96
C ASP A 138 -15.55 7.09 -21.63
N ILE A 139 -14.53 6.33 -21.22
CA ILE A 139 -13.70 6.59 -20.03
C ILE A 139 -13.01 7.95 -20.17
N ARG A 140 -13.00 8.75 -19.11
CA ARG A 140 -12.20 9.98 -18.98
C ARG A 140 -11.38 10.01 -17.70
N ARG A 141 -11.88 9.37 -16.64
CA ARG A 141 -11.17 9.18 -15.39
C ARG A 141 -11.31 7.75 -14.91
N VAL A 142 -10.21 7.19 -14.43
CA VAL A 142 -10.13 5.88 -13.78
C VAL A 142 -9.75 6.12 -12.33
N ARG A 143 -10.61 5.71 -11.40
CA ARG A 143 -10.29 5.60 -9.98
C ARG A 143 -9.78 4.20 -9.70
N ILE A 144 -8.71 4.13 -8.94
CA ILE A 144 -8.11 2.88 -8.47
C ILE A 144 -8.23 2.89 -6.96
N ASN A 145 -8.85 1.85 -6.42
CA ASN A 145 -8.87 1.56 -4.99
C ASN A 145 -8.02 0.31 -4.75
N LEU A 146 -7.06 0.42 -3.84
CA LEU A 146 -6.15 -0.65 -3.46
C LEU A 146 -6.19 -0.82 -1.95
N THR A 147 -6.44 -2.05 -1.49
CA THR A 147 -6.35 -2.42 -0.08
C THR A 147 -5.20 -3.39 0.07
N LEU A 148 -4.23 -3.05 0.92
CA LEU A 148 -3.16 -3.94 1.34
C LEU A 148 -3.44 -4.44 2.76
N THR A 149 -3.18 -5.72 3.02
CA THR A 149 -3.38 -6.35 4.32
C THR A 149 -2.14 -7.16 4.69
N LYS A 150 -1.46 -6.79 5.78
CA LYS A 150 -0.32 -7.55 6.32
C LYS A 150 -0.44 -7.62 7.84
N ASN A 151 -0.24 -8.81 8.41
CA ASN A 151 -0.33 -9.04 9.85
C ASN A 151 -1.65 -8.54 10.49
N GLY A 152 -2.76 -8.58 9.74
CA GLY A 152 -4.06 -8.10 10.19
C GLY A 152 -4.26 -6.58 10.15
N GLU A 153 -3.27 -5.81 9.68
CA GLU A 153 -3.40 -4.38 9.46
C GLU A 153 -3.76 -4.08 8.01
N ASN A 154 -4.76 -3.20 7.83
CA ASN A 154 -5.20 -2.75 6.51
C ASN A 154 -4.67 -1.35 6.19
N VAL A 155 -4.22 -1.20 4.94
CA VAL A 155 -3.83 0.07 4.34
C VAL A 155 -4.70 0.29 3.12
N TYR A 156 -5.38 1.44 3.07
CA TYR A 156 -6.25 1.83 1.97
C TYR A 156 -5.58 2.93 1.16
N LEU A 157 -5.44 2.71 -0.13
CA LEU A 157 -4.91 3.68 -1.08
C LEU A 157 -5.94 3.91 -2.19
N GLN A 158 -6.15 5.18 -2.50
CA GLN A 158 -7.00 5.60 -3.61
C GLN A 158 -6.23 6.60 -4.47
N SER A 159 -6.35 6.47 -5.78
CA SER A 159 -5.86 7.48 -6.71
C SER A 159 -6.73 7.55 -7.95
N ASP A 160 -6.70 8.71 -8.60
CA ASP A 160 -7.45 9.02 -9.80
C ASP A 160 -6.50 9.34 -10.95
N ALA A 161 -6.73 8.71 -12.10
CA ALA A 161 -5.97 8.93 -13.33
C ALA A 161 -6.92 9.41 -14.44
N SER A 162 -6.66 10.61 -14.96
CA SER A 162 -7.35 11.13 -16.15
C SER A 162 -6.55 10.79 -17.40
N THR A 163 -7.21 10.32 -18.44
CA THR A 163 -6.56 10.11 -19.75
C THR A 163 -6.34 11.46 -20.44
N LYS A 164 -5.17 11.66 -21.06
CA LYS A 164 -4.85 12.91 -21.78
C LYS A 164 -5.12 12.85 -23.28
N ASN A 165 -5.25 11.65 -23.84
CA ASN A 165 -5.19 11.41 -25.28
C ASN A 165 -6.57 11.25 -25.94
N PHE A 166 -7.67 11.51 -25.22
CA PHE A 166 -9.05 11.57 -25.73
C PHE A 166 -10.03 12.10 -24.66
#